data_AF-A0A8T7EUR4-F1
#
_entry.id   AF-A0A8T7EUR4-F1
#
_cell.length_a   1.000
_cell.length_b   1.000
_cell.length_c   1.000
_cell.angle_alpha   90.00
_cell.angle_beta   90.00
_cell.angle_gamma   90.00
#
_symmetry.space_group_name_H-M   'P 1'
#
loop_
_entity.id
_entity.type
_entity.pdbx_description
1 polymer ?
#
loop_
_entity_poly.entity_id
_entity_poly.type
_entity_poly.pdbx_seq_one_letter_code
_entity_poly.pdbx_strand_id
1 'polypeptide(L)'
;MAIKNARSLVADAERLKRILGAPNSAAYVPVMIQDRVLGAMGIRNLSPDSPQFTTHHAALLSALSDYAAIALENARNLDMLRSNNS
;
A
#
# COMPACT_ATOMS: atom_id res chain seq x y z
N MET A 1 6.54 8.39 -18.08
CA MET A 1 5.08 8.20 -18.25
C MET A 1 4.38 8.73 -17.00
N ALA A 2 3.84 9.95 -17.05
CA ALA A 2 3.25 10.64 -15.90
C ALA A 2 1.75 10.34 -15.85
N ILE A 3 1.26 9.73 -14.75
CA ILE A 3 -0.16 9.51 -14.53
C ILE A 3 -0.78 10.85 -14.10
N LYS A 4 -1.22 11.65 -15.07
CA LYS A 4 -2.09 12.81 -14.86
C LYS A 4 -3.54 12.31 -14.79
N ASN A 5 -4.21 12.60 -13.68
CA ASN A 5 -5.63 12.36 -13.37
C ASN A 5 -5.93 11.05 -12.61
N ALA A 6 -5.78 11.11 -11.28
CA ALA A 6 -6.42 10.19 -10.36
C ALA A 6 -7.93 10.50 -10.30
N ARG A 7 -8.67 10.19 -11.37
CA ARG A 7 -10.15 10.07 -11.30
C ARG A 7 -10.47 8.72 -10.66
N SER A 8 -11.45 8.68 -9.75
CA SER A 8 -11.96 7.44 -9.18
C SER A 8 -12.33 6.48 -10.31
N LEU A 9 -11.61 5.36 -10.42
CA LEU A 9 -11.82 4.36 -11.45
C LEU A 9 -12.64 3.23 -10.83
N VAL A 10 -13.96 3.25 -11.06
CA VAL A 10 -14.77 2.02 -10.88
C VAL A 10 -14.56 1.20 -12.14
N ALA A 11 -13.73 0.17 -12.02
CA ALA A 11 -13.42 -0.75 -13.11
C ALA A 11 -13.46 -2.17 -12.58
N ASP A 12 -14.04 -3.08 -13.36
CA ASP A 12 -13.92 -4.50 -13.10
C ASP A 12 -12.45 -4.97 -13.20
N ALA A 13 -12.17 -6.14 -12.63
CA ALA A 13 -10.83 -6.69 -12.56
C ALA A 13 -10.16 -6.77 -13.94
N GLU A 14 -10.91 -7.16 -14.98
CA GLU A 14 -10.42 -7.33 -16.35
C GLU A 14 -10.05 -6.00 -17.01
N ARG A 15 -10.79 -4.93 -16.72
CA ARG A 15 -10.50 -3.58 -17.21
C ARG A 15 -9.30 -2.97 -16.51
N LEU A 16 -9.13 -3.22 -15.21
CA LEU A 16 -7.92 -2.83 -14.48
C LEU A 16 -6.67 -3.52 -15.03
N LYS A 17 -6.77 -4.82 -15.35
CA LYS A 17 -5.66 -5.57 -15.96
C LYS A 17 -5.17 -4.96 -17.27
N ARG A 18 -6.10 -4.57 -18.14
CA ARG A 18 -5.80 -4.00 -19.47
C ARG A 18 -5.25 -2.57 -19.41
N ILE A 19 -5.74 -1.74 -18.49
CA ILE A 19 -5.33 -0.33 -18.41
C ILE A 19 -4.00 -0.15 -17.69
N LEU A 20 -3.76 -0.95 -16.63
CA LEU A 20 -2.61 -0.77 -15.75
C LEU A 20 -1.47 -1.75 -16.01
N GLY A 21 -1.69 -2.78 -16.84
CA GLY A 21 -0.80 -3.95 -16.91
C GLY A 21 -0.87 -4.69 -15.58
N ALA A 22 -1.79 -5.65 -15.48
CA ALA A 22 -1.99 -6.39 -14.24
C ALA A 22 -0.67 -6.97 -13.72
N PRO A 23 -0.37 -6.83 -12.41
CA PRO A 23 0.74 -7.58 -11.85
C PRO A 23 0.46 -9.09 -12.00
N ASN A 24 1.50 -9.85 -12.33
CA ASN A 24 1.45 -11.31 -12.39
C ASN A 24 1.05 -11.89 -11.01
N SER A 25 1.59 -11.29 -9.94
CA SER A 25 1.16 -11.54 -8.57
C SER A 25 1.31 -10.27 -7.74
N ALA A 26 0.47 -10.13 -6.71
CA ALA A 26 0.56 -9.04 -5.76
C ALA A 26 0.21 -9.51 -4.35
N ALA A 27 0.81 -8.90 -3.33
CA ALA A 27 0.45 -9.08 -1.94
C ALA A 27 0.19 -7.71 -1.33
N TYR A 28 -0.88 -7.61 -0.54
CA TYR A 28 -1.30 -6.40 0.14
C TYR A 28 -1.61 -6.70 1.60
N VAL A 29 -1.20 -5.80 2.48
CA VAL A 29 -1.53 -5.84 3.91
C VAL A 29 -2.05 -4.47 4.33
N PRO A 30 -2.96 -4.39 5.31
CA PRO A 30 -3.37 -3.11 5.86
C PRO A 30 -2.23 -2.51 6.70
N VAL A 31 -2.09 -1.19 6.66
CA VAL A 31 -1.22 -0.45 7.61
C VAL A 31 -2.13 0.03 8.72
N MET A 32 -1.96 -0.50 9.93
CA MET A 32 -2.89 -0.26 11.05
C MET A 32 -2.15 0.18 12.31
N ILE A 33 -2.79 1.05 13.08
CA ILE A 33 -2.37 1.38 14.45
C ILE A 33 -3.57 1.11 15.36
N GLN A 34 -3.39 0.24 16.35
CA GLN A 34 -4.50 -0.27 17.16
C GLN A 34 -5.64 -0.78 16.24
N ASP A 35 -6.88 -0.33 16.45
CA ASP A 35 -8.04 -0.72 15.65
C ASP A 35 -8.30 0.21 14.44
N ARG A 36 -7.34 1.07 14.10
CA ARG A 36 -7.49 2.08 13.04
C ARG A 36 -6.63 1.75 11.82
N VAL A 37 -7.28 1.62 10.66
CA VAL A 37 -6.61 1.52 9.36
C VAL A 37 -6.09 2.89 8.94
N LEU A 38 -4.77 3.01 8.76
CA LEU A 38 -4.10 4.19 8.23
C LEU A 38 -4.01 4.15 6.69
N GLY A 39 -3.95 2.96 6.11
CA GLY A 39 -3.84 2.74 4.67
C GLY A 39 -3.58 1.28 4.30
N ALA A 40 -2.98 1.05 3.14
CA ALA A 40 -2.58 -0.27 2.68
C ALA A 40 -1.16 -0.23 2.08
N MET A 41 -0.38 -1.27 2.35
CA MET A 41 0.95 -1.49 1.79
C MET A 41 0.88 -2.67 0.83
N GLY A 42 1.51 -2.55 -0.33
CA GLY A 42 1.47 -3.60 -1.34
C GLY A 42 2.76 -3.74 -2.12
N ILE A 43 3.08 -4.99 -2.45
CA ILE A 43 4.17 -5.39 -3.34
C ILE A 43 3.57 -6.07 -4.58
N ARG A 44 4.18 -5.82 -5.74
CA ARG A 44 3.71 -6.32 -7.02
C ARG A 44 4.87 -6.91 -7.81
N ASN A 45 4.66 -8.10 -8.35
CA ASN A 45 5.53 -8.68 -9.37
C ASN A 45 4.94 -8.37 -10.74
N LEU A 46 5.71 -7.66 -11.56
CA LEU A 46 5.31 -7.28 -12.91
C LEU A 46 5.91 -8.20 -13.98
N SER A 47 6.93 -8.99 -13.64
CA SER A 47 7.52 -9.95 -14.57
C SER A 47 6.68 -11.22 -14.65
N PRO A 48 6.44 -11.77 -15.85
CA PRO A 48 5.76 -13.05 -16.03
C PRO A 48 6.43 -14.22 -15.31
N ASP A 49 7.76 -14.17 -15.19
CA ASP A 49 8.56 -15.27 -14.61
C ASP A 49 8.76 -15.13 -13.10
N SER A 50 8.24 -14.07 -12.47
CA SER A 50 8.37 -13.89 -11.03
C SER A 50 7.50 -14.89 -10.27
N PRO A 51 8.03 -15.48 -9.17
CA PRO A 51 7.26 -16.42 -8.35
C PRO A 51 6.08 -15.74 -7.65
N GLN A 52 5.05 -16.53 -7.34
CA GLN A 52 3.89 -16.06 -6.60
C GLN A 52 4.24 -15.71 -5.14
N PHE A 53 3.53 -14.74 -4.58
CA PHE A 53 3.66 -14.44 -3.16
C PHE A 53 3.02 -15.55 -2.31
N THR A 54 3.71 -15.95 -1.25
CA THR A 54 3.24 -16.96 -0.30
C THR A 54 2.68 -16.30 0.95
N THR A 55 2.03 -17.09 1.81
CA THR A 55 1.60 -16.64 3.14
C THR A 55 2.79 -16.15 3.99
N HIS A 56 3.98 -16.74 3.81
CA HIS A 56 5.18 -16.26 4.48
C HIS A 56 5.59 -14.85 4.02
N HIS A 57 5.49 -14.56 2.72
CA HIS A 57 5.73 -13.20 2.21
C HIS A 57 4.71 -12.20 2.76
N ALA A 58 3.44 -12.60 2.89
CA ALA A 58 2.42 -11.76 3.49
C ALA A 58 2.68 -11.48 4.98
N ALA A 59 3.15 -12.48 5.75
CA ALA A 59 3.51 -12.30 7.15
C ALA A 59 4.69 -11.33 7.31
N LEU A 60 5.73 -11.45 6.47
CA LEU A 60 6.84 -10.50 6.45
C LEU A 60 6.37 -9.08 6.10
N LEU A 61 5.52 -8.96 5.06
CA LEU A 61 4.96 -7.67 4.67
C LEU A 61 4.10 -7.05 5.79
N SER A 62 3.37 -7.87 6.54
CA SER A 62 2.59 -7.44 7.71
C SER A 62 3.50 -6.86 8.79
N ALA A 63 4.59 -7.55 9.15
CA ALA A 63 5.55 -7.04 10.14
C ALA A 63 6.17 -5.70 9.70
N LEU A 64 6.47 -5.55 8.40
CA LEU A 64 6.94 -4.27 7.85
C LEU A 64 5.86 -3.19 7.91
N SER A 65 4.59 -3.54 7.71
CA SER A 65 3.48 -2.61 7.80
C SER A 65 3.25 -2.08 9.21
N ASP A 66 3.55 -2.88 10.24
CA ASP A 66 3.47 -2.45 11.65
C ASP A 66 4.50 -1.35 11.94
N TYR A 67 5.74 -1.51 11.47
CA TYR A 67 6.76 -0.46 11.58
C TYR A 67 6.38 0.81 10.81
N ALA A 68 5.81 0.65 9.60
CA ALA A 68 5.35 1.77 8.81
C ALA A 68 4.20 2.53 9.50
N ALA A 69 3.29 1.83 10.17
CA ALA A 69 2.21 2.46 10.93
C ALA A 69 2.75 3.35 12.05
N ILE A 70 3.73 2.87 12.81
CA ILE A 70 4.38 3.65 13.87
C ILE A 70 5.07 4.89 13.28
N ALA A 71 5.81 4.74 12.19
CA ALA A 71 6.51 5.87 11.56
C ALA A 71 5.55 6.94 11.04
N LEU A 72 4.43 6.53 10.42
CA LEU A 72 3.39 7.44 9.94
C LEU A 72 2.70 8.18 11.10
N GLU A 73 2.43 7.49 12.19
CA GLU A 73 1.83 8.10 13.38
C GLU A 73 2.79 9.10 14.03
N ASN A 74 4.08 8.76 14.12
CA ASN A 74 5.10 9.67 14.62
C ASN A 74 5.22 10.94 13.77
N ALA A 75 5.19 10.82 12.44
CA ALA A 75 5.22 11.95 11.54
C ALA A 75 4.00 12.87 11.74
N ARG A 76 2.79 12.30 11.86
CA ARG A 76 1.56 13.04 12.14
C ARG A 76 1.63 13.80 13.47
N ASN A 77 2.11 13.14 14.52
CA ASN A 77 2.24 13.76 15.84
C ASN A 77 3.23 14.92 15.83
N LEU A 78 4.36 14.77 15.11
CA LEU A 78 5.33 15.86 14.93
C LEU A 78 4.71 17.06 14.20
N ASP A 79 3.93 16.82 13.15
CA ASP A 79 3.26 17.87 12.39
C ASP A 79 2.23 18.62 13.26
N MET A 80 1.44 17.88 14.07
CA MET A 80 0.48 18.48 15.00
C MET A 80 1.16 19.36 16.06
N LEU A 81 2.28 18.91 16.61
CA LEU A 81 3.07 19.69 17.57
C LEU A 81 3.60 20.99 16.95
N ARG A 82 4.03 20.95 15.69
CA ARG A 82 4.51 22.14 14.96
C ARG A 82 3.40 23.13 14.66
N SER A 83 2.22 22.66 14.27
CA SER A 83 1.07 23.53 13.97
C SER A 83 0.45 24.17 15.22
N ASN A 84 0.55 23.56 16.40
CA ASN A 84 0.00 24.11 17.64
C ASN A 84 0.89 25.20 18.29
N ASN A 85 2.16 25.30 17.86
CA ASN A 85 3.10 26.32 18.33
C ASN A 85 3.27 27.49 17.32
N SER A 86 2.33 27.67 16.40
CA SER A 86 2.29 28.75 15.41
C SER A 86 1.12 29.70 15.65
#